data_AF-A0A960TZ43-F1
#
_entry.id   AF-A0A960TZ43-F1
#
_cell.length_a   1.000
_cell.length_b   1.000
_cell.length_c   1.000
_cell.angle_alpha   90.00
_cell.angle_beta   90.00
_cell.angle_gamma   90.00
#
_symmetry.space_group_name_H-M   'P 1'
#
loop_
_entity.id
_entity.type
_entity.pdbx_description
1 polymer ?
#
loop_
_entity_poly.entity_id
_entity_poly.type
_entity_poly.pdbx_seq_one_letter_code
_entity_poly.pdbx_strand_id
1 'polypeptide(L)'
;QLGAAAAVSTAVFASVATIQTRRLALSEATGAIVFYFSALTTVFGFLLMTLGYLWPAGAPLADFLADQKWTTPGPRDLAMLVSIGLLGGIGQILMTDCVRYAEASVIAPFDYTSIIWAAGLGYIVFGEEPTRAIIVGSAIVIVSGLFVLWRERQLGLIRKRPAKSADGER
;
A
#
# COMPACT_ATOMS: atom_id res chain seq x y z
N GLN A 1 -15.02 -23.17 -8.12
CA GLN A 1 -15.74 -22.80 -6.89
C GLN A 1 -14.80 -22.54 -5.69
N LEU A 2 -13.67 -23.26 -5.54
CA LEU A 2 -12.66 -22.93 -4.51
C LEU A 2 -12.14 -21.49 -4.55
N GLY A 3 -11.90 -20.92 -5.74
CA GLY A 3 -11.39 -19.55 -5.88
C GLY A 3 -12.34 -18.47 -5.35
N ALA A 4 -13.66 -18.67 -5.50
CA ALA A 4 -14.65 -17.74 -4.97
C ALA A 4 -14.70 -17.79 -3.42
N ALA A 5 -14.62 -18.99 -2.85
CA ALA A 5 -14.55 -19.15 -1.40
C ALA A 5 -13.26 -18.55 -0.81
N ALA A 6 -12.12 -18.73 -1.49
CA ALA A 6 -10.85 -18.13 -1.11
C ALA A 6 -10.84 -16.59 -1.23
N ALA A 7 -11.53 -16.04 -2.23
CA ALA A 7 -11.70 -14.60 -2.39
C ALA A 7 -12.57 -13.99 -1.28
N VAL A 8 -13.65 -14.69 -0.88
CA VAL A 8 -14.51 -14.24 0.21
C VAL A 8 -13.77 -14.29 1.55
N SER A 9 -13.00 -15.35 1.81
CA SER A 9 -12.21 -15.44 3.04
C SER A 9 -11.13 -14.36 3.11
N THR A 10 -10.38 -14.12 2.02
CA THR A 10 -9.41 -13.00 1.97
C THR A 10 -10.08 -11.65 2.16
N ALA A 11 -11.25 -11.42 1.59
CA ALA A 11 -11.99 -10.17 1.79
C ALA A 11 -12.37 -9.94 3.27
N VAL A 12 -12.81 -10.98 3.98
CA VAL A 12 -13.16 -10.89 5.41
C VAL A 12 -11.91 -10.59 6.25
N PHE A 13 -10.82 -11.34 6.05
CA PHE A 13 -9.58 -11.13 6.79
C PHE A 13 -8.93 -9.78 6.48
N ALA A 14 -8.90 -9.37 5.21
CA ALA A 14 -8.37 -8.07 4.79
C ALA A 14 -9.20 -6.92 5.36
N SER A 15 -10.52 -7.05 5.44
CA SER A 15 -11.41 -6.06 6.06
C SER A 15 -11.12 -5.90 7.56
N VAL A 16 -10.98 -7.02 8.29
CA VAL A 16 -10.64 -6.99 9.72
C VAL A 16 -9.25 -6.37 9.95
N ALA A 17 -8.27 -6.76 9.15
CA ALA A 17 -6.93 -6.18 9.19
C ALA A 17 -6.98 -4.67 8.93
N THR A 18 -7.69 -4.23 7.90
CA THR A 18 -7.84 -2.81 7.56
C THR A 18 -8.50 -2.00 8.68
N ILE A 19 -9.51 -2.57 9.35
CA ILE A 19 -10.19 -1.93 10.50
C ILE A 19 -9.25 -1.85 11.71
N GLN A 20 -8.47 -2.90 11.99
CA GLN A 20 -7.47 -2.89 13.07
C GLN A 20 -6.36 -1.89 12.80
N THR A 21 -5.83 -1.83 11.58
CA THR A 21 -4.81 -0.85 11.17
C THR A 21 -5.34 0.57 11.32
N ARG A 22 -6.59 0.84 10.93
CA ARG A 22 -7.23 2.15 11.14
C ARG A 22 -7.38 2.51 12.61
N ARG A 23 -7.64 1.53 13.49
CA ARG A 23 -7.74 1.75 14.94
C ARG A 23 -6.38 1.98 15.59
N LEU A 24 -5.33 1.31 15.13
CA LEU A 24 -3.96 1.46 15.61
C LEU A 24 -3.29 2.75 15.12
N ALA A 25 -3.62 3.20 13.90
CA ALA A 25 -3.15 4.48 13.34
C ALA A 25 -3.64 5.71 14.13
N LEU A 26 -4.63 5.55 15.01
CA LEU A 26 -5.12 6.59 15.90
C LEU A 26 -4.32 6.69 17.21
N SER A 27 -3.55 5.67 17.60
CA SER A 27 -2.86 5.61 18.89
C SER A 27 -1.34 5.54 18.82
N GLU A 28 -0.75 5.09 17.71
CA GLU A 28 0.70 4.88 17.60
C GLU A 28 1.37 5.62 16.44
N ALA A 29 2.69 5.81 16.56
CA ALA A 29 3.49 6.33 15.47
C ALA A 29 3.47 5.35 14.29
N THR A 30 3.18 5.85 13.09
CA THR A 30 3.17 5.13 11.82
C THR A 30 4.27 4.08 11.67
N GLY A 31 5.50 4.45 12.05
CA GLY A 31 6.67 3.58 11.92
C GLY A 31 6.52 2.29 12.74
N ALA A 32 5.87 2.36 13.90
CA ALA A 32 5.60 1.19 14.74
C ALA A 32 4.63 0.22 14.04
N ILE A 33 3.58 0.72 13.37
CA ILE A 33 2.61 -0.14 12.66
C ILE A 33 3.27 -0.88 11.50
N VAL A 34 4.08 -0.19 10.69
CA VAL A 34 4.82 -0.81 9.58
C VAL A 34 5.85 -1.81 10.11
N PHE A 35 6.53 -1.46 11.21
CA PHE A 35 7.51 -2.32 11.86
C PHE A 35 6.85 -3.59 12.42
N TYR A 36 5.76 -3.47 13.19
CA TYR A 36 5.03 -4.62 13.73
C TYR A 36 4.42 -5.48 12.62
N PHE A 37 3.85 -4.87 11.58
CA PHE A 37 3.31 -5.60 10.44
C PHE A 37 4.42 -6.38 9.72
N SER A 38 5.55 -5.72 9.42
CA SER A 38 6.71 -6.34 8.76
C SER A 38 7.35 -7.44 9.62
N ALA A 39 7.44 -7.22 10.93
CA ALA A 39 7.94 -8.20 11.88
C ALA A 39 7.02 -9.42 11.94
N LEU A 40 5.71 -9.21 12.01
CA LEU A 40 4.72 -10.29 12.09
C LEU A 40 4.66 -11.09 10.78
N THR A 41 4.73 -10.44 9.61
CA THR A 41 4.81 -11.13 8.32
C THR A 41 6.11 -11.92 8.18
N THR A 42 7.23 -11.40 8.70
CA THR A 42 8.52 -12.09 8.68
C THR A 42 8.48 -13.33 9.58
N VAL A 43 7.95 -13.20 10.80
CA VAL A 43 7.79 -14.34 11.74
C VAL A 43 6.83 -15.37 11.19
N PHE A 44 5.69 -14.95 10.63
CA PHE A 44 4.71 -15.84 10.03
C PHE A 44 5.28 -16.58 8.80
N GLY A 45 6.02 -15.89 7.94
CA GLY A 45 6.71 -16.51 6.79
C GLY A 45 7.75 -17.54 7.23
N PHE A 46 8.54 -17.23 8.27
CA PHE A 46 9.50 -18.17 8.84
C PHE A 46 8.83 -19.38 9.51
N LEU A 47 7.69 -19.15 10.18
CA LEU A 47 6.90 -20.22 10.80
C LEU A 47 6.26 -21.14 9.75
N LEU A 48 5.71 -20.58 8.66
CA LEU A 48 5.23 -21.38 7.53
C LEU A 48 6.34 -22.19 6.88
N MET A 49 7.55 -21.62 6.74
CA MET A 49 8.72 -22.34 6.23
C MET A 49 9.08 -23.54 7.11
N THR A 50 9.20 -23.33 8.41
CA THR A 50 9.58 -24.40 9.36
C THR A 50 8.50 -25.47 9.46
N LEU A 51 7.21 -25.09 9.47
CA LEU A 51 6.10 -26.03 9.43
C LEU A 51 6.06 -26.83 8.13
N GLY A 52 6.34 -26.21 6.97
CA GLY A 52 6.39 -26.90 5.68
C GLY A 52 7.46 -27.99 5.60
N TYR A 53 8.58 -27.84 6.30
CA TYR A 53 9.62 -28.88 6.40
C TYR A 53 9.30 -30.01 7.37
N LEU A 54 8.50 -29.73 8.41
CA LEU A 54 8.14 -30.69 9.46
C LEU A 54 6.80 -31.41 9.17
N TRP A 55 6.05 -30.97 8.16
CA TRP A 55 4.71 -31.47 7.88
C TRP A 55 4.73 -32.87 7.24
N PRO A 56 3.91 -33.83 7.73
CA PRO A 56 3.87 -35.18 7.17
C PRO A 56 3.43 -35.19 5.69
N ALA A 57 4.17 -35.93 4.85
CA ALA A 57 3.77 -36.19 3.47
C ALA A 57 2.43 -36.95 3.44
N GLY A 58 1.37 -36.33 2.92
CA GLY A 58 0.02 -36.90 2.82
C GLY A 58 -1.04 -36.28 3.73
N ALA A 59 -0.68 -35.35 4.62
CA ALA A 59 -1.65 -34.57 5.38
C ALA A 59 -2.31 -33.48 4.50
N PRO A 60 -3.53 -33.00 4.82
CA PRO A 60 -4.38 -32.18 3.92
C PRO A 60 -3.82 -30.81 3.52
N LEU A 61 -2.63 -30.44 4.00
CA LEU A 61 -1.91 -29.21 3.67
C LEU A 61 -0.51 -29.47 3.06
N ALA A 62 -0.12 -30.74 2.90
CA ALA A 62 1.23 -31.11 2.48
C ALA A 62 1.57 -30.59 1.09
N ASP A 63 0.67 -30.70 0.12
CA ASP A 63 0.89 -30.23 -1.24
C ASP A 63 0.99 -28.69 -1.32
N PHE A 64 0.18 -27.99 -0.51
CA PHE A 64 0.21 -26.52 -0.43
C PHE A 64 1.49 -26.02 0.25
N LEU A 65 1.91 -26.64 1.34
CA LEU A 65 3.14 -26.28 2.07
C LEU A 65 4.41 -26.71 1.33
N ALA A 66 4.35 -27.78 0.52
CA ALA A 66 5.47 -28.25 -0.28
C ALA A 66 5.82 -27.31 -1.45
N ASP A 67 4.84 -26.56 -1.96
CA ASP A 67 5.04 -25.54 -2.99
C ASP A 67 5.65 -24.24 -2.42
N GLN A 68 5.58 -24.05 -1.10
CA GLN A 68 6.17 -22.91 -0.38
C GLN A 68 7.64 -23.14 0.02
N LYS A 69 8.37 -23.94 -0.74
CA LYS A 69 9.80 -24.21 -0.47
C LYS A 69 10.65 -23.00 -0.85
N TRP A 70 11.61 -22.67 -0.01
CA TRP A 70 12.55 -21.59 -0.24
C TRP A 70 13.39 -21.84 -1.50
N THR A 71 13.18 -21.01 -2.52
CA THR A 71 14.11 -20.88 -3.64
C THR A 71 15.06 -19.73 -3.35
N THR A 72 16.36 -20.01 -3.21
CA THR A 72 17.36 -18.97 -2.93
C THR A 72 17.34 -17.93 -4.05
N PRO A 73 16.95 -16.67 -3.77
CA PRO A 73 16.90 -15.63 -4.78
C PRO A 73 18.29 -15.36 -5.35
N GLY A 74 18.38 -15.09 -6.64
CA GLY A 74 19.65 -14.65 -7.24
C GLY A 74 20.09 -13.29 -6.69
N PRO A 75 21.36 -12.88 -6.89
CA PRO A 75 21.86 -11.58 -6.42
C PRO A 75 21.04 -10.38 -6.95
N ARG A 76 20.53 -10.50 -8.19
CA ARG A 76 19.66 -9.51 -8.82
C ARG A 76 18.29 -9.44 -8.13
N ASP A 77 17.68 -10.58 -7.84
CA ASP A 77 16.35 -10.65 -7.21
C ASP A 77 16.42 -10.13 -5.77
N LEU A 78 17.53 -10.42 -5.07
CA LEU A 78 17.80 -9.93 -3.73
C LEU A 78 17.92 -8.39 -3.72
N ALA A 79 18.63 -7.82 -4.68
CA ALA A 79 18.71 -6.35 -4.84
C ALA A 79 17.32 -5.74 -5.12
N MET A 80 16.50 -6.38 -5.96
CA MET A 80 15.12 -5.93 -6.23
C MET A 80 14.24 -6.02 -4.98
N LEU A 81 14.29 -7.13 -4.24
CA LEU A 81 13.56 -7.33 -2.98
C LEU A 81 13.89 -6.27 -1.93
N VAL A 82 15.18 -5.98 -1.74
CA VAL A 82 15.64 -4.93 -0.82
C VAL A 82 15.15 -3.55 -1.28
N SER A 83 15.24 -3.27 -2.58
CA SER A 83 14.79 -1.99 -3.16
C SER A 83 13.29 -1.78 -2.96
N ILE A 84 12.48 -2.80 -3.22
CA ILE A 84 11.03 -2.78 -3.02
C ILE A 84 10.69 -2.58 -1.55
N GLY A 85 11.38 -3.29 -0.64
CA GLY A 85 11.19 -3.14 0.80
C GLY A 85 11.51 -1.72 1.30
N LEU A 86 12.61 -1.12 0.84
CA LEU A 86 12.99 0.25 1.19
C LEU A 86 12.00 1.28 0.64
N LEU A 87 11.68 1.22 -0.64
CA LEU A 87 10.75 2.14 -1.29
C LEU A 87 9.34 2.03 -0.70
N GLY A 88 8.86 0.81 -0.46
CA GLY A 88 7.58 0.54 0.18
C GLY A 88 7.52 1.07 1.62
N GLY A 89 8.57 0.82 2.42
CA GLY A 89 8.68 1.33 3.78
C GLY A 89 8.66 2.86 3.83
N ILE A 90 9.47 3.52 2.99
CA ILE A 90 9.49 5.00 2.88
C ILE A 90 8.13 5.53 2.43
N GLY A 91 7.53 4.91 1.41
CA GLY A 91 6.21 5.29 0.90
C GLY A 91 5.13 5.21 1.97
N GLN A 92 5.16 4.16 2.81
CA GLN A 92 4.18 3.99 3.87
C GLN A 92 4.35 5.00 5.02
N ILE A 93 5.60 5.34 5.36
CA ILE A 93 5.89 6.40 6.34
C ILE A 93 5.33 7.73 5.82
N LEU A 94 5.65 8.11 4.58
CA LEU A 94 5.19 9.34 3.95
C LEU A 94 3.66 9.42 3.85
N MET A 95 3.00 8.32 3.45
CA MET A 95 1.54 8.25 3.37
C MET A 95 0.86 8.57 4.70
N THR A 96 1.41 8.04 5.78
CA THR A 96 0.80 8.24 7.10
C THR A 96 1.22 9.57 7.74
N ASP A 97 2.34 10.15 7.32
CA ASP A 97 2.68 11.52 7.70
C ASP A 97 1.77 12.53 6.96
N CYS A 98 1.44 12.26 5.70
CA CYS A 98 0.53 13.08 4.89
C CYS A 98 -0.85 13.28 5.55
N VAL A 99 -1.46 12.24 6.13
CA VAL A 99 -2.75 12.37 6.83
C VAL A 99 -2.69 13.24 8.09
N ARG A 100 -1.50 13.51 8.65
CA ARG A 100 -1.35 14.46 9.78
C ARG A 100 -1.29 15.92 9.33
N TYR A 101 -0.85 16.18 8.09
CA TYR A 101 -0.57 17.53 7.60
C TYR A 101 -1.57 18.03 6.55
N ALA A 102 -2.27 17.13 5.84
CA ALA A 102 -3.24 17.47 4.80
C ALA A 102 -4.67 17.08 5.20
N GLU A 103 -5.64 17.97 4.94
CA GLU A 103 -7.06 17.65 5.10
C GLU A 103 -7.45 16.50 4.15
N ALA A 104 -8.29 15.58 4.64
CA ALA A 104 -8.73 14.40 3.87
C ALA A 104 -9.37 14.75 2.51
N SER A 105 -9.89 15.96 2.36
CA SER A 105 -10.41 16.52 1.10
C SER A 105 -9.35 16.68 0.01
N VAL A 106 -8.10 16.99 0.38
CA VAL A 106 -6.97 17.20 -0.54
C VAL A 106 -6.30 15.87 -0.92
N ILE A 107 -6.41 14.86 -0.06
CA ILE A 107 -5.82 13.52 -0.26
C ILE A 107 -6.66 12.69 -1.24
N ALA A 108 -7.99 12.82 -1.18
CA ALA A 108 -8.89 11.99 -1.99
C ALA A 108 -8.64 12.04 -3.51
N PRO A 109 -8.37 13.20 -4.15
CA PRO A 109 -7.99 13.23 -5.57
C PRO A 109 -6.63 12.57 -5.83
N PHE A 110 -5.68 12.72 -4.90
CA PHE A 110 -4.31 12.22 -5.04
C PHE A 110 -4.27 10.68 -5.06
N ASP A 111 -5.08 10.03 -4.21
CA ASP A 111 -5.23 8.57 -4.20
C ASP A 111 -5.66 8.03 -5.56
N TYR A 112 -6.56 8.70 -6.28
CA TYR A 112 -6.93 8.27 -7.63
C TYR A 112 -5.80 8.47 -8.65
N THR A 113 -5.00 9.54 -8.52
CA THR A 113 -3.83 9.74 -9.40
C THR A 113 -2.74 8.68 -9.21
N SER A 114 -2.69 8.00 -8.07
CA SER A 114 -1.76 6.89 -7.83
C SER A 114 -1.92 5.77 -8.85
N ILE A 115 -3.15 5.53 -9.35
CA ILE A 115 -3.45 4.51 -10.37
C ILE A 115 -2.74 4.85 -11.69
N ILE A 116 -2.67 6.14 -12.04
CA ILE A 116 -2.00 6.61 -13.25
C ILE A 116 -0.49 6.39 -13.14
N TRP A 117 0.09 6.77 -11.98
CA TRP A 117 1.52 6.56 -11.71
C TRP A 117 1.87 5.07 -11.67
N ALA A 118 1.03 4.24 -11.04
CA ALA A 118 1.22 2.80 -11.01
C ALA A 118 1.20 2.19 -12.41
N ALA A 119 0.23 2.56 -13.26
CA ALA A 119 0.17 2.09 -14.64
C ALA A 119 1.36 2.58 -15.49
N GLY A 120 1.77 3.85 -15.32
CA GLY A 120 2.91 4.41 -16.05
C GLY A 120 4.23 3.78 -15.65
N LEU A 121 4.48 3.61 -14.35
CA LEU A 121 5.68 2.91 -13.86
C LEU A 121 5.63 1.42 -14.19
N GLY A 122 4.45 0.80 -14.17
CA GLY A 122 4.21 -0.57 -14.66
C GLY A 122 4.71 -0.74 -16.10
N TYR A 123 4.29 0.16 -16.98
CA TYR A 123 4.72 0.15 -18.38
C TYR A 123 6.23 0.43 -18.55
N ILE A 124 6.76 1.44 -17.86
CA ILE A 124 8.18 1.85 -18.04
C ILE A 124 9.16 0.83 -17.45
N VAL A 125 8.86 0.30 -16.26
CA VAL A 125 9.78 -0.56 -15.50
C VAL A 125 9.59 -2.03 -15.84
N PHE A 126 8.34 -2.47 -16.05
CA PHE A 126 7.99 -3.88 -16.24
C PHE A 126 7.53 -4.21 -17.67
N GLY A 127 7.32 -3.21 -18.53
CA GLY A 127 6.87 -3.43 -19.90
C GLY A 127 5.40 -3.89 -20.00
N GLU A 128 4.62 -3.73 -18.92
CA GLU A 128 3.21 -4.12 -18.92
C GLU A 128 2.38 -3.15 -19.75
N GLU A 129 1.88 -3.61 -20.90
CA GLU A 129 1.02 -2.79 -21.75
C GLU A 129 -0.32 -2.51 -21.06
N PRO A 130 -0.68 -1.24 -20.83
CA PRO A 130 -1.92 -0.90 -20.14
C PRO A 130 -3.13 -1.28 -20.99
N THR A 131 -4.00 -2.11 -20.43
CA THR A 131 -5.27 -2.52 -21.04
C THR A 131 -6.15 -1.30 -21.36
N ARG A 132 -7.00 -1.39 -22.39
CA ARG A 132 -7.97 -0.34 -22.77
C ARG A 132 -8.78 0.21 -21.58
N ALA A 133 -9.14 -0.65 -20.62
CA ALA A 133 -9.83 -0.25 -19.40
C ALA A 133 -9.03 0.72 -18.52
N ILE A 134 -7.71 0.50 -18.39
CA ILE A 134 -6.80 1.39 -17.65
C ILE A 134 -6.72 2.74 -18.36
N ILE A 135 -6.56 2.74 -19.68
CA ILE A 135 -6.48 3.98 -20.46
C ILE A 135 -7.73 4.84 -20.27
N VAL A 136 -8.92 4.24 -20.36
CA VAL A 136 -10.19 4.96 -20.15
C VAL A 136 -10.33 5.41 -18.70
N GLY A 137 -10.00 4.55 -17.73
CA GLY A 137 -10.05 4.88 -16.31
C GLY A 137 -9.12 6.04 -15.94
N SER A 138 -7.87 6.00 -16.41
CA SER A 138 -6.88 7.05 -16.22
C SER A 138 -7.33 8.39 -16.80
N ALA A 139 -7.95 8.38 -17.99
CA ALA A 139 -8.50 9.60 -18.59
C ALA A 139 -9.59 10.25 -17.72
N ILE A 140 -10.51 9.44 -17.17
CA ILE A 140 -11.56 9.92 -16.25
C ILE A 140 -10.94 10.52 -14.98
N VAL A 141 -9.93 9.86 -14.41
CA VAL A 141 -9.22 10.36 -13.22
C VAL A 141 -8.54 11.71 -13.50
N ILE A 142 -7.86 11.86 -14.64
CA ILE A 142 -7.21 13.13 -15.05
C ILE A 142 -8.25 14.25 -15.14
N VAL A 143 -9.38 13.99 -15.80
CA VAL A 143 -10.47 14.97 -15.96
C VAL A 143 -11.07 15.33 -14.60
N SER A 144 -11.28 14.36 -13.72
CA SER A 144 -11.78 14.60 -12.35
C SER A 144 -10.82 15.47 -11.53
N GLY A 145 -9.50 15.18 -11.58
CA GLY A 145 -8.48 15.97 -10.90
C GLY A 145 -8.43 17.42 -11.39
N LEU A 146 -8.50 17.62 -12.72
CA LEU A 146 -8.61 18.94 -13.33
C LEU A 146 -9.89 19.68 -12.90
N PHE A 147 -11.02 18.98 -12.83
CA PHE A 147 -12.30 19.55 -12.40
C PHE A 147 -12.26 19.98 -10.93
N VAL A 148 -11.70 19.16 -10.04
CA VAL A 148 -11.53 19.50 -8.61
C VAL A 148 -10.62 20.73 -8.46
N LEU A 149 -9.48 20.75 -9.14
CA LEU A 149 -8.55 21.88 -9.10
C LEU A 149 -9.20 23.17 -9.63
N TRP A 150 -9.98 23.07 -10.70
CA TRP A 150 -10.74 24.20 -11.26
C TRP A 150 -11.82 24.69 -10.28
N ARG A 151 -12.55 23.77 -9.64
CA ARG A 151 -13.56 24.09 -8.62
C ARG A 151 -12.96 24.76 -7.38
N GLU A 152 -11.81 24.29 -6.91
CA GLU A 152 -11.11 24.89 -5.76
C GLU A 152 -10.56 26.29 -6.07
N ARG A 153 -10.06 26.51 -7.29
CA ARG A 153 -9.66 27.84 -7.77
C ARG A 153 -10.83 28.81 -7.84
N GLN A 154 -11.99 28.34 -8.29
CA GLN A 154 -13.24 29.13 -8.34
C GLN A 154 -13.76 29.46 -6.94
N LEU A 155 -13.63 28.54 -5.97
CA LEU A 155 -14.09 28.74 -4.59
C LEU A 155 -13.13 29.59 -3.72
N GLY A 156 -11.97 30.01 -4.25
CA GLY A 156 -11.05 30.93 -3.57
C GLY A 156 -10.35 30.35 -2.32
N LEU A 157 -10.37 29.03 -2.14
CA LEU A 157 -9.81 28.34 -0.96
C LEU A 157 -8.28 28.33 -0.91
N ILE A 158 -7.57 28.78 -1.96
CA ILE A 158 -6.11 29.01 -1.97
C ILE A 158 -5.74 30.31 -1.22
N ARG A 159 -6.43 30.63 -0.12
CA ARG A 159 -6.06 31.77 0.74
C ARG A 159 -6.39 31.52 2.22
N LYS A 160 -5.41 30.93 2.94
CA LYS A 160 -4.84 31.34 4.25
C LYS A 160 -4.45 30.13 5.11
N ARG A 161 -3.14 29.97 5.35
CA ARG A 161 -2.66 29.85 6.72
C ARG A 161 -1.53 30.86 6.89
N PRO A 162 -1.76 31.97 7.64
CA PRO A 162 -0.67 32.86 7.99
C PRO A 162 0.33 32.04 8.81
N ALA A 163 1.61 32.13 8.44
CA ALA A 163 2.70 31.72 9.30
C ALA A 163 2.43 32.29 10.69
N LYS A 164 2.28 31.40 11.67
CA LYS A 164 2.14 31.75 13.08
C LYS A 164 3.31 32.69 13.38
N SER A 165 2.97 33.95 13.61
CA SER A 165 3.87 34.98 14.11
C SER A 165 4.58 34.42 15.33
N ALA A 166 5.87 34.12 15.17
CA ALA A 166 6.82 34.11 16.27
C ALA A 166 6.98 35.58 16.70
N ASP A 167 5.98 36.05 17.45
CA ASP A 167 6.01 37.28 18.21
C ASP A 167 5.41 36.96 19.59
N GLY A 168 6.13 37.32 20.63
CA GLY A 168 5.95 36.88 22.01
C GLY A 168 6.93 35.74 22.37
N GLU A 169 7.98 35.92 23.16
CA GLU A 169 8.21 36.92 24.18
C GLU A 169 9.71 37.17 24.34
N ARG A 170 10.05 38.45 24.49
CA ARG A 170 11.30 38.97 25.06
C ARG A 170 11.22 38.94 26.57
#